data_AF-B3CVF2-F1
#
_entry.id   AF-B3CVF2-F1
#
_cell.length_a   1.000
_cell.length_b   1.000
_cell.length_c   1.000
_cell.angle_alpha   90.00
_cell.angle_beta   90.00
_cell.angle_gamma   90.00
#
_symmetry.space_group_name_H-M   'P 1'
#
loop_
_entity.id
_entity.type
_entity.pdbx_description
1 polymer ?
#
loop_
_entity_poly.entity_id
_entity_poly.type
_entity_poly.pdbx_seq_one_letter_code
_entity_poly.pdbx_strand_id
1 'polypeptide(L)'
;MVRSTHTNYSFETDTIITAILHDPLEDTTLTKEKICQEFGHNIAEQVSDLTKIKDNKKISSREMIQTFYRQNKTELLLIKLFDRFHNIQTVSIKPYEKRQEIILETQQEFIPLAEYLKLPEIAIELNKYCELYAT
;
A
#
# COMPACT_ATOMS: atom_id res chain seq x y z
N MET A 1 -12.90 -40.32 -6.56
CA MET A 1 -13.34 -39.08 -5.90
C MET A 1 -12.11 -38.20 -5.69
N VAL A 2 -11.66 -37.53 -6.75
CA VAL A 2 -10.48 -36.65 -6.72
C VAL A 2 -10.96 -35.29 -6.22
N ARG A 3 -10.52 -34.92 -5.03
CA ARG A 3 -10.84 -33.65 -4.38
C ARG A 3 -10.05 -32.55 -5.09
N SER A 4 -10.76 -31.63 -5.74
CA SER A 4 -10.21 -30.49 -6.46
C SER A 4 -9.28 -29.65 -5.57
N THR A 5 -8.01 -29.59 -5.92
CA THR A 5 -7.02 -28.65 -5.37
C THR A 5 -7.11 -27.33 -6.13
N HIS A 6 -8.08 -26.48 -5.78
CA HIS A 6 -8.23 -25.13 -6.35
C HIS A 6 -8.40 -24.09 -5.24
N THR A 7 -7.46 -23.98 -4.31
CA THR A 7 -7.54 -22.93 -3.26
C THR A 7 -6.16 -22.66 -2.66
N ASN A 8 -5.25 -22.07 -3.43
CA ASN A 8 -4.10 -21.34 -2.85
C ASN A 8 -3.49 -20.28 -3.79
N TYR A 9 -3.68 -20.37 -5.11
CA TYR A 9 -3.15 -19.35 -6.05
C TYR A 9 -3.93 -18.03 -6.08
N SER A 10 -5.18 -18.01 -5.60
CA SER A 10 -6.03 -16.80 -5.65
C SER A 10 -5.48 -15.69 -4.74
N PHE A 11 -4.92 -16.02 -3.57
CA PHE A 11 -4.49 -15.00 -2.61
C PHE A 11 -3.21 -14.26 -3.05
N GLU A 12 -2.25 -14.99 -3.60
CA GLU A 12 -1.02 -14.42 -4.16
C GLU A 12 -1.32 -13.61 -5.44
N THR A 13 -2.19 -14.13 -6.31
CA THR A 13 -2.57 -13.47 -7.57
C THR A 13 -3.39 -12.20 -7.31
N ASP A 14 -4.38 -12.24 -6.41
CA ASP A 14 -5.21 -11.07 -6.05
C ASP A 14 -4.37 -9.96 -5.42
N THR A 15 -3.38 -10.31 -4.59
CA THR A 15 -2.47 -9.33 -3.98
C THR A 15 -1.58 -8.67 -5.03
N ILE A 16 -1.05 -9.45 -5.99
CA ILE A 16 -0.26 -8.92 -7.11
C ILE A 16 -1.11 -8.02 -8.01
N ILE A 17 -2.32 -8.47 -8.37
CA ILE A 17 -3.24 -7.67 -9.19
C ILE A 17 -3.60 -6.37 -8.46
N THR A 18 -3.92 -6.42 -7.17
CA THR A 18 -4.22 -5.24 -6.36
C THR A 18 -3.03 -4.30 -6.29
N ALA A 19 -1.81 -4.81 -6.10
CA ALA A 19 -0.59 -4.01 -6.10
C ALA A 19 -0.33 -3.33 -7.46
N ILE A 20 -0.67 -3.97 -8.57
CA ILE A 20 -0.57 -3.35 -9.91
C ILE A 20 -1.65 -2.29 -10.11
N LEU A 21 -2.87 -2.54 -9.63
CA LEU A 21 -4.05 -1.69 -9.88
C LEU A 21 -4.19 -0.51 -8.90
N HIS A 22 -3.44 -0.46 -7.81
CA HIS A 22 -3.60 0.61 -6.80
C HIS A 22 -3.16 1.99 -7.30
N ASP A 23 -2.16 2.07 -8.18
CA ASP A 23 -1.64 3.32 -8.77
C ASP A 23 -2.59 3.92 -9.84
N PRO A 24 -3.14 3.14 -10.78
CA PRO A 24 -4.08 3.65 -11.79
C PRO A 24 -5.39 4.23 -11.24
N LEU A 25 -5.84 3.87 -10.03
CA LEU A 25 -7.10 4.42 -9.49
C LEU A 25 -7.01 5.90 -9.10
N GLU A 26 -5.81 6.42 -8.80
CA GLU A 26 -5.65 7.85 -8.51
C GLU A 26 -5.51 8.70 -9.78
N ASP A 27 -5.00 8.12 -10.88
CA ASP A 27 -4.60 8.87 -12.08
C ASP A 27 -5.31 8.46 -13.40
N THR A 28 -6.27 7.54 -13.38
CA THR A 28 -6.99 7.09 -14.60
C THR A 28 -8.51 6.98 -14.44
N THR A 29 -9.25 6.88 -15.56
CA THR A 29 -10.71 6.70 -15.62
C THR A 29 -11.19 5.28 -15.25
N LEU A 30 -10.38 4.53 -14.49
CA LEU A 30 -10.70 3.17 -14.07
C LEU A 30 -11.72 3.26 -12.92
N THR A 31 -12.91 2.68 -13.09
CA THR A 31 -13.95 2.70 -12.05
C THR A 31 -14.00 1.39 -11.30
N LYS A 32 -14.48 1.41 -10.06
CA LYS A 32 -14.67 0.21 -9.23
C LYS A 32 -15.52 -0.85 -9.93
N GLU A 33 -16.53 -0.42 -10.68
CA GLU A 33 -17.41 -1.30 -11.45
C GLU A 33 -16.64 -2.05 -12.53
N LYS A 34 -15.73 -1.36 -13.24
CA LYS A 34 -14.87 -2.00 -14.26
C LYS A 34 -13.91 -3.00 -13.65
N ILE A 35 -13.28 -2.67 -12.52
CA ILE A 35 -12.40 -3.61 -11.81
C ILE A 35 -13.19 -4.83 -11.33
N CYS A 36 -14.42 -4.62 -10.84
CA CYS A 36 -15.28 -5.71 -10.39
C CYS A 36 -15.71 -6.64 -11.54
N GLN A 37 -15.94 -6.09 -12.73
CA GLN A 37 -16.31 -6.87 -13.92
C GLN A 37 -15.13 -7.73 -14.42
N GLU A 38 -13.92 -7.18 -14.43
CA GLU A 38 -12.74 -7.85 -15.00
C GLU A 38 -12.04 -8.79 -14.00
N PHE A 39 -11.98 -8.41 -12.72
CA PHE A 39 -11.17 -9.07 -11.70
C PHE A 39 -11.97 -9.58 -10.50
N GLY A 40 -13.27 -9.30 -10.46
CA GLY A 40 -14.17 -9.75 -9.38
C GLY A 40 -14.24 -8.80 -8.19
N HIS A 41 -15.20 -9.08 -7.30
CA HIS A 41 -15.57 -8.18 -6.21
C HIS A 41 -14.45 -7.99 -5.19
N ASN A 42 -13.71 -9.04 -4.83
CA ASN A 42 -12.67 -9.00 -3.81
C ASN A 42 -11.56 -8.00 -4.19
N ILE A 43 -11.03 -8.12 -5.41
CA ILE A 43 -10.00 -7.21 -5.94
C ILE A 43 -10.56 -5.78 -6.03
N ALA A 44 -11.78 -5.61 -6.54
CA ALA A 44 -12.39 -4.28 -6.61
C ALA A 44 -12.57 -3.60 -5.24
N GLU A 45 -12.82 -4.37 -4.18
CA GLU A 45 -12.88 -3.86 -2.81
C GLU A 45 -11.49 -3.51 -2.27
N GLN A 46 -10.52 -4.41 -2.44
CA GLN A 46 -9.13 -4.20 -2.02
C GLN A 46 -8.51 -2.95 -2.67
N VAL A 47 -8.65 -2.79 -3.98
CA VAL A 47 -8.14 -1.62 -4.70
C VAL A 47 -8.89 -0.35 -4.26
N SER A 48 -10.22 -0.43 -4.06
CA SER A 48 -11.02 0.68 -3.53
C SER A 48 -10.62 1.09 -2.11
N ASP A 49 -10.15 0.16 -1.28
CA ASP A 49 -9.70 0.43 0.08
C ASP A 49 -8.35 1.15 0.12
N LEU A 50 -7.49 0.91 -0.87
CA LEU A 50 -6.18 1.54 -1.01
C LEU A 50 -6.25 3.00 -1.48
N THR A 51 -7.40 3.45 -1.99
CA THR A 51 -7.62 4.85 -2.39
C THR A 51 -7.67 5.77 -1.16
N LYS A 52 -6.91 6.88 -1.20
CA LYS A 52 -6.85 7.86 -0.09
C LYS A 52 -8.09 8.74 0.05
N ILE A 53 -9.07 8.59 -0.82
CA ILE A 53 -10.33 9.33 -0.79
C ILE A 53 -11.43 8.38 -0.30
N LYS A 54 -11.97 8.66 0.88
CA LYS A 54 -13.17 7.99 1.43
C LYS A 54 -14.22 9.04 1.72
N ASP A 55 -15.46 8.85 1.24
CA ASP A 55 -16.59 9.77 1.44
C ASP A 55 -16.26 11.24 1.11
N ASN A 56 -15.60 11.49 -0.02
CA ASN A 56 -15.11 12.81 -0.46
C ASN A 56 -14.13 13.50 0.51
N LYS A 57 -13.55 12.76 1.45
CA LYS A 57 -12.50 13.24 2.36
C LYS A 57 -11.21 12.50 2.08
N LYS A 58 -10.11 13.27 2.03
CA LYS A 58 -8.77 12.72 1.97
C LYS A 58 -8.38 12.25 3.37
N ILE A 59 -8.11 10.97 3.53
CA ILE A 59 -7.62 10.40 4.79
C ILE A 59 -6.08 10.39 4.79
N SER A 60 -5.49 10.54 5.97
CA SER A 60 -4.05 10.39 6.16
C SER A 60 -3.63 8.92 6.03
N SER A 61 -2.36 8.66 5.67
CA SER A 61 -1.87 7.27 5.64
C SER A 61 -1.93 6.63 7.03
N ARG A 62 -1.74 7.41 8.10
CA ARG A 62 -1.94 6.96 9.49
C ARG A 62 -3.34 6.40 9.71
N GLU A 63 -4.39 7.15 9.36
CA GLU A 63 -5.78 6.72 9.53
C GLU A 63 -6.10 5.46 8.70
N MET A 64 -5.54 5.38 7.49
CA MET A 64 -5.67 4.21 6.61
C MET A 64 -5.00 2.98 7.23
N ILE A 65 -3.73 3.09 7.65
CA ILE A 65 -2.97 2.01 8.29
C ILE A 65 -3.68 1.52 9.56
N GLN A 66 -4.14 2.42 10.42
CA GLN A 66 -4.91 2.06 11.62
C GLN A 66 -6.23 1.35 11.30
N THR A 67 -6.88 1.70 10.19
CA THR A 67 -8.09 1.02 9.73
C THR A 67 -7.79 -0.39 9.27
N PHE A 68 -6.72 -0.59 8.49
CA PHE A 68 -6.32 -1.91 8.04
C PHE A 68 -5.85 -2.81 9.19
N TYR A 69 -5.16 -2.27 10.20
CA TYR A 69 -4.85 -3.01 11.43
C TYR A 69 -6.11 -3.52 12.11
N ARG A 70 -7.11 -2.65 12.32
CA ARG A 70 -8.38 -3.04 12.97
C ARG A 70 -9.17 -4.08 12.17
N GLN A 71 -8.99 -4.09 10.85
CA GLN A 71 -9.67 -5.02 9.93
C GLN A 71 -8.84 -6.27 9.62
N ASN A 72 -7.63 -6.43 10.18
CA ASN A 72 -6.69 -7.52 9.88
C ASN A 72 -6.37 -7.66 8.38
N LYS A 73 -6.32 -6.55 7.64
CA LYS A 73 -6.02 -6.52 6.19
C LYS A 73 -4.51 -6.47 5.94
N THR A 74 -3.81 -7.56 6.25
CA THR A 74 -2.34 -7.66 6.21
C THR A 74 -1.78 -7.44 4.80
N GLU A 75 -2.48 -7.89 3.77
CA GLU A 75 -2.07 -7.79 2.37
C GLU A 75 -2.09 -6.33 1.92
N LEU A 76 -3.10 -5.56 2.33
CA LEU A 76 -3.17 -4.12 2.00
C LEU A 76 -2.10 -3.32 2.73
N LEU A 77 -1.78 -3.70 3.97
CA LEU A 77 -0.67 -3.14 4.73
C LEU A 77 0.68 -3.39 4.04
N LEU A 78 0.91 -4.61 3.54
CA LEU A 78 2.09 -4.95 2.75
C LEU A 78 2.18 -4.11 1.47
N ILE A 79 1.08 -3.99 0.72
CA ILE A 79 1.05 -3.16 -0.51
C ILE A 79 1.43 -1.72 -0.19
N LYS A 80 0.84 -1.11 0.86
CA LYS A 80 1.18 0.25 1.28
C LYS A 80 2.64 0.39 1.72
N LEU A 81 3.19 -0.62 2.39
CA LEU A 81 4.59 -0.62 2.80
C LEU A 81 5.53 -0.64 1.58
N PHE A 82 5.26 -1.50 0.59
CA PHE A 82 6.07 -1.57 -0.63
C PHE A 82 5.95 -0.32 -1.51
N ASP A 83 4.74 0.24 -1.65
CA ASP A 83 4.53 1.54 -2.28
C ASP A 83 5.38 2.63 -1.59
N ARG A 84 5.37 2.67 -0.25
CA ARG A 84 6.22 3.60 0.48
C ARG A 84 7.71 3.35 0.24
N PHE A 85 8.13 2.09 0.27
CA PHE A 85 9.52 1.72 0.05
C PHE A 85 10.03 2.26 -1.30
N HIS A 86 9.26 2.07 -2.36
CA HIS A 86 9.57 2.63 -3.67
C HIS A 86 9.56 4.17 -3.67
N ASN A 87 8.60 4.79 -2.99
CA ASN A 87 8.51 6.25 -2.90
C ASN A 87 9.73 6.88 -2.22
N ILE A 88 10.29 6.25 -1.17
CA ILE A 88 11.47 6.79 -0.51
C ILE A 88 12.76 6.58 -1.32
N GLN A 89 12.85 5.48 -2.09
CA GLN A 89 13.96 5.25 -3.03
C GLN A 89 14.06 6.33 -4.11
N THR A 90 12.93 6.90 -4.50
CA THR A 90 12.83 7.93 -5.55
C THR A 90 12.60 9.34 -4.99
N VAL A 91 12.75 9.54 -3.68
CA VAL A 91 12.41 10.83 -3.04
C VAL A 91 13.33 12.00 -3.47
N SER A 92 14.52 11.69 -3.99
CA SER A 92 15.50 12.67 -4.44
C SER A 92 15.00 13.56 -5.59
N ILE A 93 14.14 13.03 -6.46
CA ILE A 93 13.58 13.76 -7.61
C ILE A 93 12.35 14.62 -7.24
N LYS A 94 11.86 14.55 -6.00
CA LYS A 94 10.72 15.34 -5.53
C LYS A 94 11.17 16.71 -4.98
N PRO A 95 10.30 17.74 -5.02
CA PRO A 95 10.55 19.03 -4.36
C PRO A 95 10.84 18.87 -2.87
N TYR A 96 11.60 19.81 -2.28
CA TYR A 96 12.04 19.74 -0.88
C TYR A 96 10.89 19.55 0.11
N GLU A 97 9.83 20.35 0.00
CA GLU A 97 8.65 20.24 0.88
C GLU A 97 8.04 18.83 0.82
N LYS A 98 7.90 18.29 -0.39
CA LYS A 98 7.33 16.96 -0.59
C LYS A 98 8.24 15.84 -0.05
N ARG A 99 9.55 16.02 -0.19
CA ARG A 99 10.56 15.11 0.38
C ARG A 99 10.44 15.07 1.91
N GLN A 100 10.35 16.23 2.56
CA GLN A 100 10.22 16.32 4.02
C GLN A 100 8.93 15.65 4.51
N GLU A 101 7.80 15.86 3.82
CA GLU A 101 6.56 15.12 4.11
C GLU A 101 6.74 13.60 4.04
N ILE A 102 7.34 13.11 2.95
CA ILE A 102 7.56 11.68 2.73
C ILE A 102 8.46 11.09 3.81
N ILE A 103 9.55 11.78 4.18
CA ILE A 103 10.49 11.31 5.21
C ILE A 103 9.80 11.25 6.56
N LEU A 104 9.11 12.31 6.97
CA LEU A 104 8.42 12.38 8.25
C LEU A 104 7.37 11.28 8.38
N GLU A 105 6.56 11.11 7.32
CA GLU A 105 5.54 10.07 7.26
C GLU A 105 6.16 8.67 7.29
N THR A 106 7.29 8.47 6.62
CA THR A 106 8.02 7.18 6.64
C THR A 106 8.48 6.84 8.04
N GLN A 107 9.09 7.81 8.74
CA GLN A 107 9.59 7.62 10.11
C GLN A 107 8.47 7.33 11.10
N GLN A 108 7.37 8.07 11.01
CA GLN A 108 6.29 8.00 12.01
C GLN A 108 5.34 6.81 11.80
N GLU A 109 5.10 6.40 10.55
CA GLU A 109 4.06 5.42 10.24
C GLU A 109 4.60 4.14 9.60
N PHE A 110 5.56 4.25 8.68
CA PHE A 110 5.96 3.10 7.85
C PHE A 110 7.11 2.27 8.44
N ILE A 111 8.04 2.87 9.18
CA ILE A 111 9.05 2.12 9.95
C ILE A 111 8.36 1.23 11.01
N PRO A 112 7.45 1.75 11.87
CA PRO A 112 6.70 0.89 12.80
C PRO A 112 5.84 -0.16 12.10
N LEU A 113 5.30 0.15 10.92
CA LEU A 113 4.55 -0.81 10.11
C LEU A 113 5.42 -1.97 9.64
N ALA A 114 6.65 -1.71 9.18
CA ALA A 114 7.58 -2.76 8.79
C ALA A 114 7.93 -3.68 9.97
N GLU A 115 8.14 -3.13 11.16
CA GLU A 115 8.37 -3.90 12.38
C GLU A 115 7.15 -4.77 12.75
N TYR A 116 5.95 -4.20 12.69
CA TYR A 116 4.69 -4.93 12.91
C TYR A 116 4.52 -6.11 11.95
N LEU A 117 4.84 -5.89 10.67
CA LEU A 117 4.80 -6.92 9.62
C LEU A 117 5.96 -7.92 9.70
N LYS A 118 6.85 -7.78 10.70
CA LYS A 118 8.04 -8.62 10.93
C LYS A 118 9.01 -8.60 9.74
N LEU A 119 9.21 -7.41 9.17
CA LEU A 119 10.17 -7.12 8.09
C LEU A 119 11.27 -6.15 8.58
N PRO A 120 12.12 -6.56 9.52
CA PRO A 120 13.12 -5.67 10.12
C PRO A 120 14.16 -5.15 9.12
N GLU A 121 14.48 -5.91 8.07
CA GLU A 121 15.40 -5.48 7.02
C GLU A 121 14.84 -4.28 6.25
N ILE A 122 13.53 -4.27 5.99
CA ILE A 122 12.84 -3.14 5.34
C ILE A 122 12.82 -1.92 6.27
N ALA A 123 12.55 -2.12 7.57
CA ALA A 123 12.58 -1.03 8.55
C ALA A 123 13.96 -0.35 8.59
N ILE A 124 15.04 -1.13 8.58
CA ILE A 124 16.42 -0.64 8.55
C ILE A 124 16.68 0.15 7.26
N GLU A 125 16.30 -0.38 6.09
CA GLU A 125 16.49 0.32 4.82
C GLU A 125 15.68 1.63 4.72
N LEU A 126 14.42 1.63 5.18
CA LEU A 126 13.62 2.86 5.27
C LEU A 126 14.32 3.91 6.13
N ASN A 127 14.83 3.52 7.30
CA ASN A 127 15.54 4.44 8.19
C ASN A 127 16.79 5.04 7.51
N LYS A 128 17.58 4.22 6.80
CA LYS A 128 18.76 4.70 6.04
C LYS A 128 18.37 5.74 5.00
N TYR A 129 17.29 5.52 4.25
CA TYR A 129 16.80 6.50 3.29
C TYR A 129 16.32 7.79 3.95
N CYS A 130 15.63 7.70 5.08
CA CYS A 130 15.24 8.88 5.85
C CYS A 130 16.46 9.71 6.27
N GLU A 131 17.50 9.06 6.80
CA GLU A 131 18.75 9.73 7.21
C GLU A 131 19.48 10.36 6.02
N LEU A 132 19.56 9.66 4.90
CA LEU A 132 20.24 10.13 3.68
C LEU A 132 19.63 11.41 3.12
N TYR A 133 18.30 11.56 3.22
CA TYR A 133 17.55 12.65 2.59
C TYR A 133 17.01 13.70 3.58
N ALA A 134 17.37 13.60 4.87
CA ALA A 134 16.97 14.55 5.92
C ALA A 134 17.69 15.91 5.85
N THR A 135 18.70 16.05 4.98
CA THR A 135 19.47 17.29 4.72
C THR A 135 19.20 17.84 3.32
#